data_AF-G0IY65-F1
#
_entry.id   AF-G0IY65-F1
#
_cell.length_a   1.000
_cell.length_b   1.000
_cell.length_c   1.000
_cell.angle_alpha   90.00
_cell.angle_beta   90.00
_cell.angle_gamma   90.00
#
_symmetry.space_group_name_H-M   'P 1'
#
loop_
_entity.id
_entity.type
_entity.pdbx_description
1 polymer ?
#
loop_
_entity_poly.entity_id
_entity_poly.type
_entity_poly.pdbx_seq_one_letter_code
_entity_poly.pdbx_strand_id
1 'polypeptide(L)'
;MIAISSVERQKVPKMGDGSIPFVEKVMEYAQEDGQFLPPYMDLDELNKDWEAIKGLMPLLRELQQVESNLNDTVMMAGSEAYIGALSYYNSVKYGAKLNVADAKVIHDDLKQRFLRAKYGSSDESNN
;
A
#
# COMPACT_ATOMS: atom_id res chain seq x y z
N MET A 1 -0.30 17.26 7.31
CA MET A 1 -1.04 16.15 6.70
C MET A 1 -2.44 16.11 7.26
N ILE A 2 -3.43 15.76 6.44
CA ILE A 2 -4.86 15.73 6.81
C ILE A 2 -5.44 14.38 6.37
N ALA A 3 -6.29 13.79 7.20
CA ALA A 3 -7.07 12.61 6.83
C ALA A 3 -8.49 13.05 6.42
N ILE A 4 -8.95 12.60 5.26
CA ILE A 4 -10.32 12.80 4.77
C ILE A 4 -11.01 11.44 4.66
N SER A 5 -12.31 11.42 4.92
CA SER A 5 -13.14 10.24 4.75
C SER A 5 -13.24 9.80 3.28
N SER A 6 -13.62 8.55 3.05
CA SER A 6 -13.88 8.04 1.71
C SER A 6 -14.97 8.84 0.97
N VAL A 7 -15.99 9.31 1.71
CA VAL A 7 -17.09 10.14 1.17
C VAL A 7 -16.58 11.50 0.72
N GLU A 8 -15.71 12.15 1.51
CA GLU A 8 -15.10 13.43 1.14
C GLU A 8 -14.17 13.27 -0.07
N ARG A 9 -13.35 12.21 -0.09
CA ARG A 9 -12.45 11.92 -1.22
C ARG A 9 -13.19 11.74 -2.55
N GLN A 10 -14.42 11.24 -2.53
CA GLN A 10 -15.24 11.10 -3.73
C GLN A 10 -15.80 12.44 -4.23
N LYS A 11 -16.04 13.39 -3.33
CA LYS A 11 -16.69 14.67 -3.63
C LYS A 11 -15.73 15.76 -4.11
N VAL A 12 -14.45 15.66 -3.76
CA VAL A 12 -13.45 16.67 -4.17
C VAL A 12 -13.08 16.51 -5.64
N PRO A 13 -12.95 17.61 -6.41
CA PRO A 13 -12.26 17.59 -7.70
C PRO A 13 -10.86 17.03 -7.52
N LYS A 14 -10.47 16.12 -8.41
CA LYS A 14 -9.20 15.40 -8.30
C LYS A 14 -8.19 16.01 -9.24
N MET A 15 -7.08 16.46 -8.68
CA MET A 15 -5.88 16.74 -9.46
C MET A 15 -5.05 15.45 -9.54
N GLY A 16 -4.78 15.00 -10.75
CA GLY A 16 -3.82 13.91 -11.03
C GLY A 16 -2.67 14.43 -11.88
N ASP A 17 -1.78 13.52 -12.30
CA ASP A 17 -0.58 13.87 -13.08
C ASP A 17 -0.91 14.66 -14.36
N GLY A 18 -2.00 14.31 -15.05
CA GLY A 18 -2.41 15.00 -16.28
C GLY A 18 -2.91 16.43 -16.08
N SER A 19 -3.34 16.80 -14.87
CA SER A 19 -3.83 18.16 -14.57
C SER A 19 -2.75 19.09 -14.02
N ILE A 20 -1.59 18.57 -13.60
CA ILE A 20 -0.50 19.39 -13.05
C ILE A 20 -0.02 20.44 -14.07
N PRO A 21 0.29 20.09 -15.35
CA PRO A 21 0.73 21.09 -16.32
C PRO A 21 -0.32 22.16 -16.61
N PHE A 22 -1.61 21.79 -16.53
CA PHE A 22 -2.70 22.74 -16.68
C PHE A 22 -2.72 23.74 -15.53
N VAL A 23 -2.67 23.26 -14.27
CA VAL A 23 -2.66 24.13 -13.10
C VAL A 23 -1.42 25.02 -13.08
N GLU A 24 -0.25 24.47 -13.41
CA GLU A 24 0.99 25.24 -13.55
C GLU A 24 0.83 26.41 -14.51
N LYS A 25 0.30 26.14 -15.71
CA LYS A 25 0.10 27.18 -16.71
C LYS A 25 -0.95 28.21 -16.31
N VAL A 26 -2.00 27.79 -15.61
CA VAL A 26 -3.00 28.70 -15.03
C VAL A 26 -2.35 29.62 -13.99
N MET A 27 -1.46 29.10 -13.14
CA MET A 27 -0.76 29.90 -12.12
C MET A 27 0.15 30.95 -12.76
N GLU A 28 0.86 30.61 -13.84
CA GLU A 28 1.67 31.58 -14.61
C GLU A 28 0.80 32.74 -15.11
N TYR A 29 -0.31 32.45 -15.79
CA TYR A 29 -1.22 33.49 -16.30
C TYR A 29 -1.92 34.27 -15.18
N ALA A 30 -2.28 33.62 -14.08
CA ALA A 30 -2.88 34.27 -12.93
C ALA A 30 -1.93 35.32 -12.30
N GLN A 31 -0.62 35.07 -12.36
CA GLN A 31 0.40 36.00 -11.89
C GLN A 31 0.71 37.12 -12.89
N GLU A 32 0.78 36.80 -14.18
CA GLU A 32 1.14 37.75 -15.24
C GLU A 32 -0.02 38.66 -15.66
N ASP A 33 -1.23 38.11 -15.78
CA ASP A 33 -2.42 38.76 -16.36
C ASP A 33 -3.53 38.93 -15.32
N GLY A 34 -3.23 39.64 -14.23
CA GLY A 34 -4.13 39.85 -13.09
C GLY A 34 -5.49 40.49 -13.43
N GLN A 35 -5.67 41.06 -14.62
CA GLN A 35 -6.96 41.57 -15.11
C GLN A 35 -8.04 40.49 -15.28
N PHE A 36 -7.64 39.23 -15.44
CA PHE A 36 -8.57 38.10 -15.54
C PHE A 36 -8.83 37.41 -14.19
N LEU A 37 -8.18 37.85 -13.12
CA LEU A 37 -8.44 37.34 -11.78
C LEU A 37 -9.84 37.78 -11.32
N PRO A 38 -10.69 36.85 -10.90
CA PRO A 38 -11.95 37.21 -10.27
C PRO A 38 -11.71 38.04 -8.99
N PRO A 39 -12.52 39.06 -8.69
CA PRO A 39 -12.31 39.93 -7.51
C PRO A 39 -12.34 39.21 -6.15
N TYR A 40 -12.87 37.99 -6.12
CA TYR A 40 -12.97 37.16 -4.92
C TYR A 40 -11.84 36.13 -4.80
N MET A 41 -10.95 36.05 -5.78
CA MET A 41 -9.85 35.09 -5.77
C MET A 41 -8.64 35.69 -5.06
N ASP A 42 -8.17 35.01 -4.02
CA ASP A 42 -6.91 35.32 -3.36
C ASP A 42 -5.78 34.55 -4.04
N LEU A 43 -4.93 35.27 -4.79
CA LEU A 43 -3.82 34.69 -5.52
C LEU A 43 -2.72 34.17 -4.58
N ASP A 44 -2.53 34.79 -3.42
CA ASP A 44 -1.52 34.37 -2.45
C ASP A 44 -1.92 33.07 -1.76
N GLU A 45 -3.21 32.90 -1.45
CA GLU A 45 -3.74 31.61 -0.96
C GLU A 45 -3.62 30.51 -2.01
N LEU A 46 -4.02 30.79 -3.25
CA LEU A 46 -3.89 29.83 -4.35
C LEU A 46 -2.42 29.41 -4.58
N ASN A 47 -1.49 30.36 -4.49
CA ASN A 47 -0.07 30.08 -4.63
C ASN A 47 0.49 29.21 -3.50
N LYS A 48 0.03 29.40 -2.26
CA LYS A 48 0.43 28.53 -1.12
C LYS A 48 0.04 27.08 -1.37
N ASP A 49 -1.19 26.85 -1.84
CA ASP A 49 -1.66 25.49 -2.16
C ASP A 49 -0.88 24.88 -3.33
N TRP A 50 -0.57 25.68 -4.35
CA TRP A 50 0.24 25.24 -5.48
C TRP A 50 1.68 24.85 -5.07
N GLU A 51 2.34 25.65 -4.25
CA GLU A 51 3.68 25.32 -3.72
C GLU A 51 3.64 24.06 -2.84
N ALA A 52 2.60 23.89 -2.02
CA ALA A 52 2.42 22.69 -1.23
C ALA A 52 2.31 21.44 -2.13
N ILE A 53 1.55 21.51 -3.21
CA ILE A 53 1.44 20.42 -4.20
C ILE A 53 2.80 20.12 -4.84
N LYS A 54 3.53 21.14 -5.30
CA LYS A 54 4.85 20.96 -5.93
C LYS A 54 5.85 20.28 -5.00
N GLY A 55 5.81 20.58 -3.70
CA GLY A 55 6.67 19.94 -2.70
C GLY A 55 6.22 18.53 -2.31
N LEU A 56 4.91 18.29 -2.18
CA LEU A 56 4.38 17.03 -1.67
C LEU A 56 4.27 15.93 -2.74
N MET A 57 4.00 16.28 -4.00
CA MET A 57 3.84 15.29 -5.07
C MET A 57 5.08 14.43 -5.31
N PRO A 58 6.31 14.98 -5.38
CA PRO A 58 7.52 14.16 -5.50
C PRO A 58 7.71 13.21 -4.30
N LEU A 59 7.51 13.71 -3.08
CA LEU A 59 7.61 12.91 -1.86
C LEU A 59 6.59 11.77 -1.84
N LEU A 60 5.36 12.02 -2.27
CA LEU A 60 4.33 11.00 -2.38
C LEU A 60 4.74 9.89 -3.37
N ARG A 61 5.30 10.26 -4.52
CA ARG A 61 5.77 9.29 -5.53
C ARG A 61 6.92 8.43 -5.01
N GLU A 62 7.87 9.04 -4.30
CA GLU A 62 8.97 8.32 -3.67
C GLU A 62 8.45 7.32 -2.62
N LEU A 63 7.51 7.75 -1.77
CA LEU A 63 6.91 6.87 -0.76
C LEU A 63 6.13 5.71 -1.38
N GLN A 64 5.41 5.94 -2.49
CA GLN A 64 4.73 4.87 -3.23
C GLN A 64 5.71 3.83 -3.78
N GLN A 65 6.87 4.26 -4.29
CA GLN A 65 7.91 3.33 -4.74
C GLN A 65 8.50 2.52 -3.57
N VAL A 66 8.75 3.18 -2.43
CA VAL A 66 9.24 2.50 -1.22
C VAL A 66 8.21 1.49 -0.71
N GLU A 67 6.92 1.87 -0.66
CA GLU A 67 5.82 0.99 -0.29
C GLU A 67 5.76 -0.24 -1.21
N SER A 68 5.82 -0.03 -2.53
CA SER A 68 5.82 -1.12 -3.51
C SER A 68 7.01 -2.07 -3.29
N ASN A 69 8.21 -1.54 -3.14
CA ASN A 69 9.42 -2.34 -2.92
C ASN A 69 9.35 -3.13 -1.60
N LEU A 70 8.77 -2.52 -0.56
CA LEU A 70 8.58 -3.16 0.73
C LEU A 70 7.56 -4.29 0.63
N ASN A 71 6.44 -4.08 -0.07
CA ASN A 71 5.44 -5.11 -0.34
C ASN A 71 6.05 -6.30 -1.08
N ASP A 72 6.83 -6.06 -2.13
CA ASP A 72 7.52 -7.12 -2.87
C ASP A 72 8.52 -7.88 -1.99
N THR A 73 9.27 -7.16 -1.14
CA THR A 73 10.23 -7.76 -0.21
C THR A 73 9.53 -8.65 0.82
N VAL A 74 8.44 -8.17 1.41
CA VAL A 74 7.63 -8.95 2.37
C VAL A 74 7.04 -10.18 1.70
N MET A 75 6.53 -10.06 0.47
CA MET A 75 6.00 -11.19 -0.29
C MET A 75 7.07 -12.26 -0.55
N MET A 76 8.25 -11.85 -1.02
CA MET A 76 9.35 -12.77 -1.32
C MET A 76 9.89 -13.46 -0.06
N ALA A 77 10.19 -12.69 0.99
CA ALA A 77 10.66 -13.24 2.26
C ALA A 77 9.62 -14.18 2.89
N GLY A 78 8.33 -13.83 2.80
CA GLY A 78 7.23 -14.68 3.24
C GLY A 78 7.16 -15.99 2.46
N SER A 79 7.32 -15.96 1.14
CA SER A 79 7.37 -17.14 0.28
C SER A 79 8.51 -18.09 0.67
N GLU A 80 9.73 -17.55 0.82
CA GLU A 80 10.90 -18.33 1.22
C GLU A 80 10.73 -18.96 2.60
N ALA A 81 10.26 -18.17 3.58
CA ALA A 81 9.97 -18.65 4.93
C ALA A 81 8.92 -19.77 4.90
N TYR A 82 7.87 -19.64 4.08
CA TYR A 82 6.82 -20.63 3.97
C TYR A 82 7.32 -21.93 3.31
N ILE A 83 8.13 -21.85 2.25
CA ILE A 83 8.77 -23.03 1.63
C ILE A 83 9.66 -23.77 2.64
N GLY A 84 10.44 -23.02 3.43
CA GLY A 84 11.24 -23.59 4.51
C GLY A 84 10.40 -24.31 5.56
N ALA A 85 9.31 -23.68 6.01
CA ALA A 85 8.37 -24.26 6.95
C ALA A 85 7.70 -25.54 6.41
N LEU A 86 7.31 -25.56 5.13
CA LEU A 86 6.76 -26.75 4.46
C LEU A 86 7.78 -27.89 4.40
N SER A 87 9.04 -27.57 4.11
CA SER A 87 10.13 -28.55 4.06
C SER A 87 10.35 -29.18 5.44
N TYR A 88 10.38 -28.37 6.50
CA TYR A 88 10.46 -28.86 7.87
C TYR A 88 9.25 -29.72 8.24
N TYR A 89 8.03 -29.25 7.98
CA TYR A 89 6.81 -30.01 8.25
C TYR A 89 6.80 -31.39 7.57
N ASN A 90 7.21 -31.44 6.29
CA ASN A 90 7.32 -32.70 5.55
C ASN A 90 8.40 -33.64 6.13
N SER A 91 9.53 -33.09 6.57
CA SER A 91 10.59 -33.86 7.23
C SER A 91 10.10 -34.46 8.54
N VAL A 92 9.44 -33.68 9.40
CA VAL A 92 8.85 -34.17 10.66
C VAL A 92 7.77 -35.22 10.38
N LYS A 93 6.91 -35.01 9.37
CA LYS A 93 5.92 -35.99 8.91
C LYS A 93 6.56 -37.32 8.50
N TYR A 94 7.69 -37.28 7.81
CA TYR A 94 8.43 -38.48 7.43
C TYR A 94 9.07 -39.15 8.66
N GLY A 95 9.71 -38.39 9.55
CA GLY A 95 10.26 -38.89 10.82
C GLY A 95 9.21 -39.56 11.70
N ALA A 96 8.00 -39.01 11.76
CA ALA A 96 6.88 -39.61 12.49
C ALA A 96 6.48 -40.99 11.92
N LYS A 97 6.54 -41.17 10.59
CA LYS A 97 6.30 -42.48 9.94
C LYS A 97 7.38 -43.51 10.27
N LEU A 98 8.61 -43.05 10.48
CA LEU A 98 9.75 -43.88 10.85
C LEU A 98 9.88 -44.08 12.38
N ASN A 99 8.95 -43.56 13.18
CA ASN A 99 8.99 -43.58 14.65
C ASN A 99 10.26 -42.92 15.23
N VAL A 100 10.77 -41.86 14.59
CA VAL A 100 11.80 -41.00 15.19
C VAL A 100 11.22 -40.35 16.45
N ALA A 101 12.01 -40.32 17.52
CA ALA A 101 11.61 -39.73 18.80
C ALA A 101 11.05 -38.30 18.60
N ASP A 102 9.98 -37.98 19.33
CA ASP A 102 9.28 -36.69 19.34
C ASP A 102 8.64 -36.22 18.02
N ALA A 103 8.98 -36.82 16.88
CA ALA A 103 8.49 -36.40 15.56
C ALA A 103 6.97 -36.49 15.42
N LYS A 104 6.34 -37.49 16.05
CA LYS A 104 4.87 -37.63 16.04
C LYS A 104 4.17 -36.49 16.79
N VAL A 105 4.70 -36.11 17.95
CA VAL A 105 4.16 -35.01 18.77
C VAL A 105 4.26 -33.69 18.02
N ILE A 106 5.43 -33.40 17.43
CA ILE A 106 5.66 -32.18 16.65
C ILE A 106 4.77 -32.16 15.39
N HIS A 107 4.67 -33.28 14.67
CA HIS A 107 3.82 -33.37 13.48
C HIS A 107 2.35 -33.09 13.80
N ASP A 108 1.82 -33.65 14.88
CA ASP A 108 0.40 -33.53 15.22
C ASP A 108 0.04 -32.08 15.63
N ASP A 109 0.92 -31.35 16.33
CA ASP A 109 0.75 -29.91 16.59
C ASP A 109 0.77 -29.08 15.29
N LEU A 110 1.79 -29.29 14.45
CA LEU A 110 1.92 -28.55 13.19
C LEU A 110 0.75 -28.83 12.23
N LYS A 111 0.26 -30.07 12.19
CA LYS A 111 -0.90 -30.46 11.37
C LYS A 111 -2.15 -29.68 11.75
N GLN A 112 -2.42 -29.49 13.05
CA GLN A 112 -3.57 -28.70 13.51
C GLN A 112 -3.46 -27.24 13.05
N ARG A 113 -2.27 -26.64 13.15
CA ARG A 113 -2.01 -25.26 12.71
C ARG A 113 -2.15 -25.10 11.19
N PHE A 114 -1.61 -26.05 10.43
CA PHE A 114 -1.69 -26.05 8.96
C PHE A 114 -3.12 -26.17 8.45
N LEU A 115 -3.94 -27.05 9.06
CA LEU A 115 -5.35 -27.19 8.69
C LEU A 115 -6.15 -25.92 9.00
N ARG A 116 -5.92 -25.29 10.17
CA ARG A 116 -6.58 -24.03 10.52
C ARG A 116 -6.23 -22.90 9.55
N ALA A 117 -4.97 -22.81 9.12
CA ALA A 117 -4.56 -21.85 8.09
C ALA A 117 -5.31 -22.07 6.77
N LYS A 118 -5.48 -23.32 6.34
CA LYS A 118 -6.17 -23.67 5.09
C LYS A 118 -7.67 -23.31 5.10
N TYR A 119 -8.35 -23.45 6.24
CA TYR A 119 -9.78 -23.14 6.36
C TYR A 119 -10.08 -21.67 6.67
N GLY A 120 -9.12 -20.90 7.22
CA GLY A 120 -9.27 -19.46 7.41
C GLY A 120 -9.25 -18.66 6.10
N SER A 121 -8.47 -19.11 5.11
CA SER A 121 -8.37 -18.43 3.81
C SER A 121 -9.60 -18.58 2.89
N SER A 122 -10.56 -19.46 3.22
CA SER A 122 -11.79 -19.65 2.43
C SER A 122 -12.96 -18.74 2.84
N ASP A 123 -12.90 -18.11 4.03
CA ASP A 123 -13.97 -17.22 4.51
C ASP A 123 -13.71 -15.73 4.17
N GLU A 124 -12.48 -15.34 3.85
CA GLU A 124 -12.13 -13.94 3.50
C GLU A 124 -12.28 -13.60 2.00
N SER A 125 -12.54 -14.57 1.12
CA SER A 125 -12.74 -14.33 -0.31
C SER A 125 -14.18 -13.97 -0.70
N ASN A 126 -15.06 -13.72 0.28
CA ASN A 126 -16.50 -13.51 0.05
C ASN A 126 -17.08 -12.30 0.81
N ASN A 127 -16.29 -11.23 1.00
CA ASN A 127 -16.78 -9.94 1.48
C ASN A 127 -16.04 -8.77 0.81
#